data_AF-A0A257ADC0-F1
#
_entry.id   AF-A0A257ADC0-F1
#
_cell.length_a   1.000
_cell.length_b   1.000
_cell.length_c   1.000
_cell.angle_alpha   90.00
_cell.angle_beta   90.00
_cell.angle_gamma   90.00
#
_symmetry.space_group_name_H-M   'P 1'
#
loop_
_entity.id
_entity.type
_entity.pdbx_description
1 polymer ?
#
loop_
_entity_poly.entity_id
_entity_poly.type
_entity_poly.pdbx_seq_one_letter_code
_entity_poly.pdbx_strand_id
1 'polypeptide(L)'
;MIKKWKEVIIISLLILMMPLAAFSHDMPTVNNPPNKPSRPIGPTFGEVGIYYYYTSRATDPDGDRIHYLFDWGDGSSCGTILYESGENCTLPHCWDDYGFYEIKVMAIDEHCACSEWSEPLVVAMPREKLIWNLNILNKWFSSMFGSKIIIPLHNADQY
;
A
#
# COMPACT_ATOMS: atom_id res chain seq x y z
N MET A 1 -8.03 29.34 64.25
CA MET A 1 -7.08 29.02 63.16
C MET A 1 -6.95 27.50 62.98
N ILE A 2 -7.92 26.82 62.35
CA ILE A 2 -7.90 25.34 62.15
C ILE A 2 -8.38 24.93 60.74
N LYS A 3 -8.64 25.87 59.82
CA LYS A 3 -9.23 25.56 58.50
C LYS A 3 -8.23 25.22 57.38
N LYS A 4 -6.92 25.51 57.52
CA LYS A 4 -5.94 25.29 56.43
C LYS A 4 -5.40 23.86 56.31
N TRP A 5 -5.55 23.01 57.33
CA TRP A 5 -4.93 21.68 57.34
C TRP A 5 -5.79 20.60 56.69
N LYS A 6 -7.12 20.79 56.65
CA LYS A 6 -8.03 19.82 56.03
C LYS A 6 -7.85 19.74 54.51
N GLU A 7 -7.52 20.85 53.86
CA GLU A 7 -7.33 20.87 52.40
C GLU A 7 -5.99 20.27 51.97
N VAL A 8 -4.93 20.46 52.77
CA VAL A 8 -3.61 19.84 52.50
C VAL A 8 -3.68 18.33 52.64
N ILE A 9 -4.44 17.82 53.62
CA ILE A 9 -4.64 16.36 53.80
C ILE A 9 -5.50 15.79 52.67
N ILE A 10 -6.55 16.50 52.22
CA ILE A 10 -7.40 16.05 51.12
C ILE A 10 -6.63 16.00 49.80
N ILE A 11 -5.77 16.98 49.49
CA ILE A 11 -4.97 16.99 48.25
C ILE A 11 -3.89 15.90 48.28
N SER A 12 -3.25 15.63 49.44
CA SER A 12 -2.31 14.49 49.58
C SER A 12 -2.98 13.13 49.46
N LEU A 13 -4.23 12.98 49.94
CA LEU A 13 -4.97 11.72 49.86
C LEU A 13 -5.58 11.47 48.47
N LEU A 14 -5.94 12.54 47.74
CA LEU A 14 -6.45 12.45 46.37
C LEU A 14 -5.36 12.00 45.37
N ILE A 15 -4.11 12.42 45.60
CA ILE A 15 -2.94 12.00 44.79
C ILE A 15 -2.57 10.52 45.06
N LEU A 16 -2.89 9.99 46.24
CA LEU A 16 -2.64 8.59 46.64
C LEU A 16 -3.73 7.59 46.18
N MET A 17 -4.89 8.07 45.72
CA MET A 17 -6.02 7.26 45.24
C MET A 17 -6.19 7.32 43.71
N MET A 18 -5.32 8.05 43.00
CA MET A 18 -5.23 7.93 41.54
C MET A 18 -4.71 6.52 41.21
N PRO A 19 -5.40 5.73 40.38
CA PRO A 19 -4.90 4.43 39.98
C PRO A 19 -3.52 4.62 39.35
N LEU A 20 -2.56 3.76 39.71
CA LEU A 20 -1.22 3.65 39.13
C LEU A 20 -1.24 3.57 37.57
N ALA A 21 -2.42 3.37 36.98
CA ALA A 21 -2.68 3.42 35.54
C ALA A 21 -2.76 4.84 34.93
N ALA A 22 -2.93 5.90 35.72
CA ALA A 22 -3.09 7.27 35.19
C ALA A 22 -1.77 7.98 34.86
N PHE A 23 -0.63 7.31 35.06
CA PHE A 23 0.69 7.79 34.66
C PHE A 23 1.40 6.72 33.84
N SER A 24 0.75 6.29 32.75
CA SER A 24 1.51 5.85 31.58
C SER A 24 2.25 7.09 31.06
N HIS A 25 3.44 7.34 31.60
CA HIS A 25 4.38 8.28 31.00
C HIS A 25 4.61 7.79 29.58
N ASP A 26 4.16 8.58 28.62
CA ASP A 26 4.33 8.41 27.19
C ASP A 26 5.84 8.39 26.88
N MET A 27 6.48 7.27 27.16
CA MET A 27 7.81 6.96 26.70
C MET A 27 7.67 6.94 25.18
N PRO A 28 8.49 7.71 24.41
CA PRO A 28 8.40 7.67 22.97
C PRO A 28 8.51 6.21 22.53
N THR A 29 7.41 5.65 22.05
CA THR A 29 7.40 4.32 21.48
C THR A 29 8.35 4.37 20.29
N VAL A 30 9.30 3.43 20.25
CA VAL A 30 10.20 3.34 19.10
C VAL A 30 9.34 2.96 17.91
N ASN A 31 9.22 3.86 16.93
CA ASN A 31 8.46 3.63 15.72
C ASN A 31 9.08 2.49 14.91
N ASN A 32 8.28 1.49 14.56
CA ASN A 32 8.63 0.42 13.65
C ASN A 32 8.07 0.76 12.27
N PRO A 33 8.86 0.58 11.19
CA PRO A 33 8.35 0.85 9.85
C PRO A 33 7.18 -0.08 9.50
N PRO A 34 6.31 0.32 8.56
CA PRO A 34 5.26 -0.54 8.06
C PRO A 34 5.81 -1.85 7.49
N ASN A 35 4.99 -2.90 7.54
CA ASN A 35 5.31 -4.13 6.85
C ASN A 35 5.31 -3.92 5.33
N LYS A 36 6.13 -4.71 4.62
CA LYS A 36 6.15 -4.75 3.15
C LYS A 36 4.73 -4.93 2.61
N PRO A 37 4.24 -4.07 1.69
CA PRO A 37 2.91 -4.23 1.11
C PRO A 37 2.77 -5.53 0.32
N SER A 38 1.54 -5.99 0.18
CA SER A 38 1.20 -7.08 -0.73
C SER A 38 1.63 -6.74 -2.17
N ARG A 39 1.99 -7.75 -2.96
CA ARG A 39 2.12 -7.60 -4.41
C ARG A 39 0.83 -6.96 -4.96
N PRO A 40 0.90 -5.91 -5.79
CA PRO A 40 -0.30 -5.31 -6.38
C PRO A 40 -1.13 -6.35 -7.14
N ILE A 41 -2.44 -6.16 -7.13
CA ILE A 41 -3.40 -6.99 -7.84
C ILE A 41 -4.21 -6.12 -8.78
N GLY A 42 -4.32 -6.55 -10.04
CA GLY A 42 -5.06 -5.85 -11.09
C GLY A 42 -4.83 -6.53 -12.44
N PRO A 43 -5.33 -5.94 -13.54
CA PRO A 43 -5.10 -6.43 -14.89
C PRO A 43 -3.60 -6.49 -15.22
N THR A 44 -3.13 -7.61 -15.76
CA THR A 44 -1.72 -7.83 -16.16
C THR A 44 -1.49 -7.62 -17.65
N PHE A 45 -2.54 -7.18 -18.34
CA PHE A 45 -2.58 -6.97 -19.77
C PHE A 45 -3.58 -5.86 -20.06
N GLY A 46 -3.27 -4.99 -21.02
CA GLY A 46 -4.16 -3.94 -21.45
C GLY A 46 -3.78 -3.31 -22.78
N GLU A 47 -4.48 -2.23 -23.09
CA GLU A 47 -4.21 -1.33 -24.21
C GLU A 47 -3.62 -0.03 -23.66
N VAL A 48 -2.73 0.58 -24.45
CA VAL A 48 -2.18 1.90 -24.14
C VAL A 48 -3.30 2.95 -24.16
N GLY A 49 -3.20 3.97 -23.32
CA GLY A 49 -4.22 5.03 -23.23
C GLY A 49 -5.47 4.66 -22.43
N ILE A 50 -5.53 3.46 -21.83
CA ILE A 50 -6.65 3.00 -20.99
C ILE A 50 -6.25 2.96 -19.51
N TYR A 51 -7.16 3.42 -18.65
CA TYR A 51 -6.99 3.34 -17.20
C TYR A 51 -7.31 1.94 -16.66
N TYR A 52 -6.41 1.41 -15.86
CA TYR A 52 -6.57 0.17 -15.11
C TYR A 52 -6.36 0.41 -13.62
N TYR A 53 -7.11 -0.31 -12.78
CA TYR A 53 -7.08 -0.16 -11.33
C TYR A 53 -6.24 -1.25 -10.68
N TYR A 54 -5.40 -0.86 -9.74
CA TYR A 54 -4.51 -1.73 -8.99
C TYR A 54 -4.67 -1.56 -7.50
N THR A 55 -4.77 -2.66 -6.78
CA THR A 55 -4.98 -2.69 -5.34
C THR A 55 -3.77 -3.26 -4.62
N SER A 56 -3.39 -2.66 -3.50
CA SER A 56 -2.40 -3.19 -2.55
C SER A 56 -2.84 -2.94 -1.10
N ARG A 57 -2.15 -3.57 -0.15
CA ARG A 57 -2.43 -3.53 1.29
C ARG A 57 -1.13 -3.71 2.07
N ALA A 58 -0.96 -2.97 3.15
CA ALA A 58 0.08 -3.13 4.15
C ALA A 58 -0.50 -2.91 5.56
N THR A 59 0.25 -3.34 6.57
CA THR A 59 -0.07 -3.09 7.98
C THR A 59 1.14 -2.49 8.65
N ASP A 60 0.90 -1.53 9.52
CA ASP A 60 1.90 -1.01 10.45
C ASP A 60 1.92 -1.83 11.76
N PRO A 61 3.10 -2.26 12.27
CA PRO A 61 3.20 -3.02 13.53
C PRO A 61 2.74 -2.27 14.78
N ASP A 62 2.89 -0.94 14.80
CA ASP A 62 2.48 -0.08 15.91
C ASP A 62 1.01 0.36 15.77
N GLY A 63 0.40 0.07 14.62
CA GLY A 63 -0.99 0.39 14.31
C GLY A 63 -1.16 1.78 13.69
N ASP A 64 -0.05 2.41 13.31
CA ASP A 64 -0.04 3.73 12.73
C ASP A 64 -0.70 3.77 11.36
N ARG A 65 -1.26 4.93 11.02
CA ARG A 65 -1.81 5.15 9.69
C ARG A 65 -0.68 5.22 8.68
N ILE A 66 -0.97 4.72 7.49
CA ILE A 66 0.01 4.57 6.42
C ILE A 66 -0.47 5.21 5.14
N HIS A 67 0.43 5.75 4.33
CA HIS A 67 0.17 6.08 2.94
C HIS A 67 1.03 5.20 2.03
N TYR A 68 0.58 5.03 0.80
CA TYR A 68 1.24 4.19 -0.20
C TYR A 68 1.91 5.07 -1.25
N LEU A 69 3.06 4.60 -1.75
CA LEU A 69 3.71 5.11 -2.93
C LEU A 69 3.74 4.00 -3.99
N PHE A 70 3.06 4.23 -5.11
CA PHE A 70 3.07 3.36 -6.28
C PHE A 70 4.15 3.82 -7.27
N ASP A 71 5.01 2.89 -7.70
CA ASP A 71 5.88 3.01 -8.87
C ASP A 71 5.23 2.21 -10.00
N TRP A 72 4.92 2.89 -11.11
CA TRP A 72 4.19 2.31 -12.23
C TRP A 72 5.09 1.66 -13.29
N GLY A 73 6.42 1.73 -13.11
CA GLY A 73 7.40 1.11 -14.00
C GLY A 73 7.64 1.87 -15.32
N ASP A 74 6.97 2.99 -15.55
CA ASP A 74 7.15 3.87 -16.71
C ASP A 74 7.92 5.17 -16.38
N GLY A 75 8.46 5.25 -15.16
CA GLY A 75 9.12 6.44 -14.63
C GLY A 75 8.18 7.38 -13.87
N SER A 76 6.88 7.11 -13.85
CA SER A 76 5.91 7.82 -13.02
C SER A 76 5.66 7.11 -11.69
N SER A 77 5.29 7.88 -10.67
CA SER A 77 4.91 7.38 -9.35
C SER A 77 3.79 8.20 -8.74
N CYS A 78 2.95 7.60 -7.92
CA CYS A 78 1.83 8.28 -7.25
C CYS A 78 1.78 7.94 -5.76
N GLY A 79 1.79 8.97 -4.92
CA GLY A 79 1.59 8.86 -3.48
C GLY A 79 0.11 9.03 -3.10
N THR A 80 -0.32 8.40 -2.02
CA THR A 80 -1.70 8.49 -1.54
C THR A 80 -1.85 9.40 -0.34
N ILE A 81 -3.10 9.65 0.06
CA ILE A 81 -3.42 10.09 1.42
C ILE A 81 -3.14 8.98 2.44
N LEU A 82 -3.24 9.29 3.72
CA LEU A 82 -3.21 8.30 4.81
C LEU A 82 -4.45 7.40 4.79
N TYR A 83 -4.21 6.12 5.05
CA TYR A 83 -5.16 5.03 5.24
C TYR A 83 -4.96 4.44 6.63
N GLU A 84 -6.01 3.82 7.17
CA GLU A 84 -5.86 3.02 8.37
C GLU A 84 -4.96 1.81 8.10
N SER A 85 -4.15 1.42 9.10
CA SER A 85 -3.30 0.22 9.01
C SER A 85 -4.13 -0.99 8.60
N GLY A 86 -3.73 -1.67 7.53
CA GLY A 86 -4.43 -2.83 7.01
C GLY A 86 -5.63 -2.52 6.11
N GLU A 87 -5.84 -1.28 5.68
CA GLU A 87 -6.84 -0.97 4.64
C GLU A 87 -6.30 -1.22 3.22
N ASN A 88 -7.19 -1.63 2.30
CA ASN A 88 -6.85 -1.78 0.89
C ASN A 88 -6.80 -0.40 0.21
N CYS A 89 -5.69 -0.11 -0.46
CA CYS A 89 -5.57 1.07 -1.32
C CYS A 89 -5.71 0.67 -2.79
N THR A 90 -6.53 1.39 -3.56
CA THR A 90 -6.72 1.16 -5.00
C THR A 90 -6.47 2.45 -5.78
N LEU A 91 -5.59 2.40 -6.77
CA LEU A 91 -5.29 3.53 -7.66
C LEU A 91 -5.44 3.15 -9.15
N PRO A 92 -5.96 4.07 -9.99
CA PRO A 92 -5.91 3.93 -11.43
C PRO A 92 -4.56 4.36 -12.00
N HIS A 93 -4.12 3.73 -13.08
CA HIS A 93 -3.00 4.18 -13.91
C HIS A 93 -3.24 3.90 -15.38
N CYS A 94 -2.60 4.68 -16.24
CA CYS A 94 -2.65 4.57 -17.70
C CYS A 94 -1.23 4.64 -18.24
N TRP A 95 -0.90 3.73 -19.16
CA TRP A 95 0.39 3.73 -19.87
C TRP A 95 0.19 4.27 -21.27
N ASP A 96 1.00 5.26 -21.65
CA ASP A 96 0.93 5.91 -22.96
C ASP A 96 1.72 5.15 -24.04
N ASP A 97 2.66 4.30 -23.63
CA ASP A 97 3.55 3.55 -24.52
C ASP A 97 3.37 2.04 -24.38
N TYR A 98 3.77 1.35 -25.45
CA TYR A 98 3.81 -0.11 -25.46
C TYR A 98 5.01 -0.62 -24.68
N GLY A 99 4.83 -1.64 -23.85
CA GLY A 99 5.92 -2.17 -23.05
C GLY A 99 5.51 -3.20 -22.01
N PHE A 100 6.48 -3.53 -21.16
CA PHE A 100 6.29 -4.30 -19.95
C PHE A 100 6.64 -3.41 -18.77
N TYR A 101 5.77 -3.39 -17.77
CA TYR A 101 5.87 -2.50 -16.64
C TYR A 101 5.80 -3.29 -15.34
N GLU A 102 6.68 -2.99 -14.40
CA GLU A 102 6.72 -3.63 -13.09
C GLU A 102 6.14 -2.67 -12.05
N ILE A 103 4.88 -2.90 -11.68
CA ILE A 103 4.21 -2.11 -10.64
C ILE A 103 4.71 -2.57 -9.28
N LYS A 104 5.24 -1.65 -8.48
CA LYS A 104 5.65 -1.90 -7.10
C LYS A 104 5.02 -0.87 -6.17
N VAL A 105 4.85 -1.25 -4.91
CA VAL A 105 4.25 -0.39 -3.89
C VAL A 105 5.08 -0.46 -2.61
N MET A 106 5.31 0.68 -1.99
CA MET A 106 5.80 0.77 -0.61
C MET A 106 4.78 1.52 0.26
N ALA A 107 4.73 1.18 1.54
CA ALA A 107 3.99 1.91 2.57
C ALA A 107 4.94 2.78 3.41
N ILE A 108 4.42 3.92 3.87
CA ILE A 108 5.11 4.91 4.69
C ILE A 108 4.15 5.32 5.83
N ASP A 109 4.59 5.25 7.07
CA ASP A 109 3.76 5.62 8.24
C ASP A 109 3.67 7.16 8.43
N GLU A 110 2.83 7.59 9.39
CA GLU A 110 2.69 9.01 9.76
C GLU A 110 3.90 9.60 10.51
N HIS A 111 4.87 8.76 10.87
CA HIS A 111 6.17 9.12 11.43
C HIS A 111 7.30 9.10 10.38
N CYS A 112 6.95 8.96 9.10
CA CYS A 112 7.83 8.96 7.93
C CYS A 112 8.80 7.76 7.84
N ALA A 113 8.57 6.64 8.53
CA ALA A 113 9.34 5.43 8.28
C ALA A 113 8.78 4.63 7.11
N CYS A 114 9.69 4.04 6.33
CA CYS A 114 9.40 3.40 5.07
C CYS A 114 9.53 1.88 5.17
N SER A 115 8.59 1.16 4.56
CA SER A 115 8.71 -0.28 4.29
C SER A 115 9.65 -0.58 3.11
N GLU A 116 9.96 -1.86 2.92
CA GLU A 116 10.49 -2.34 1.63
C GLU A 116 9.43 -2.24 0.52
N TRP A 117 9.88 -2.15 -0.73
CA TRP A 117 9.01 -2.30 -1.89
C TRP A 117 8.40 -3.72 -1.95
N SER A 118 7.14 -3.81 -2.35
CA SER A 118 6.46 -5.08 -2.60
C SER A 118 7.10 -5.87 -3.74
N GLU A 119 6.71 -7.15 -3.85
CA GLU A 119 6.99 -7.91 -5.07
C GLU A 119 6.35 -7.20 -6.28
N PRO A 120 7.01 -7.19 -7.45
CA PRO A 120 6.47 -6.51 -8.62
C PRO A 120 5.27 -7.26 -9.20
N LEU A 121 4.28 -6.50 -9.68
CA LEU A 121 3.27 -7.01 -10.62
C LEU A 121 3.66 -6.58 -12.04
N VAL A 122 3.89 -7.55 -12.93
CA VAL A 122 4.20 -7.27 -14.33
C VAL A 122 2.91 -7.06 -15.13
N VAL A 123 2.87 -5.95 -15.88
CA VAL A 123 1.77 -5.57 -16.78
C VAL A 123 2.30 -5.42 -18.20
N ALA A 124 1.55 -5.95 -19.17
CA ALA A 124 1.91 -5.92 -20.58
C ALA A 124 0.97 -5.01 -21.41
N MET A 125 1.55 -4.06 -22.13
CA MET A 125 0.87 -3.21 -23.11
C MET A 125 1.44 -3.49 -24.50
N PRO A 126 1.03 -4.57 -25.19
CA PRO A 126 1.59 -4.91 -26.50
C PRO A 126 1.05 -4.02 -27.61
N ARG A 127 1.79 -3.92 -28.72
CA ARG A 127 1.24 -3.37 -29.97
C ARG A 127 0.15 -4.29 -30.50
N GLU A 128 -0.91 -3.71 -31.05
CA GLU A 128 -2.09 -4.38 -31.63
C GLU A 128 -1.74 -5.55 -32.58
N LYS A 129 -0.56 -5.50 -33.22
CA LYS A 129 -0.07 -6.57 -34.12
C LYS A 129 0.36 -7.87 -33.42
N LEU A 130 0.39 -7.93 -32.09
CA LEU A 130 0.74 -9.14 -31.32
C LEU A 130 -0.48 -9.92 -30.82
N ILE A 131 -1.70 -9.40 -30.99
CA ILE A 131 -2.94 -10.03 -30.49
C ILE A 131 -3.22 -11.38 -31.20
N TRP A 132 -2.67 -11.60 -32.39
CA TRP A 132 -2.86 -12.85 -33.14
C TRP A 132 -1.94 -14.01 -32.72
N ASN A 133 -0.95 -13.81 -31.85
CA ASN A 133 -0.13 -14.92 -31.33
C ASN A 133 0.05 -14.88 -29.80
N LEU A 134 -1.08 -14.97 -29.10
CA LEU A 134 -1.16 -15.11 -27.65
C LEU A 134 -0.30 -16.27 -27.12
N ASN A 135 -0.07 -17.32 -27.91
CA ASN A 135 0.80 -18.43 -27.54
C ASN A 135 2.29 -18.03 -27.46
N ILE A 136 2.78 -17.17 -28.34
CA ILE A 136 4.15 -16.66 -28.25
C ILE A 136 4.29 -15.73 -27.05
N LEU A 137 3.35 -14.81 -26.86
CA LEU A 137 3.38 -13.86 -25.75
C LEU A 137 3.32 -14.60 -24.40
N ASN A 138 2.43 -15.59 -24.26
CA ASN A 138 2.33 -16.41 -23.05
C ASN A 138 3.61 -17.20 -22.77
N LYS A 139 4.22 -17.81 -23.80
CA LYS A 139 5.48 -18.54 -23.65
C LYS A 139 6.62 -17.63 -23.22
N TRP A 140 6.73 -16.47 -23.85
CA TRP A 140 7.75 -15.48 -23.52
C TRP A 140 7.56 -14.94 -22.10
N PHE A 141 6.34 -14.54 -21.73
CA PHE A 141 6.05 -13.99 -20.41
C PHE A 141 6.28 -15.03 -19.32
N SER A 142 5.84 -16.28 -19.55
CA SER A 142 6.13 -17.39 -18.64
C SER A 142 7.64 -17.68 -18.51
N SER A 143 8.41 -17.46 -19.58
CA SER A 143 9.87 -17.62 -19.55
C SER A 143 10.56 -16.53 -18.74
N MET A 144 10.05 -15.31 -18.77
CA MET A 144 10.68 -14.17 -18.09
C MET A 144 10.27 -14.09 -16.62
N PHE A 145 9.01 -14.42 -16.31
CA PHE A 145 8.40 -14.12 -15.02
C PHE A 145 7.77 -15.34 -14.33
N GLY A 146 7.92 -16.54 -14.88
CA GLY A 146 7.43 -17.79 -14.29
C GLY A 146 5.90 -17.91 -14.18
N SER A 147 5.15 -16.93 -14.65
CA SER A 147 3.69 -16.82 -14.54
C SER A 147 3.04 -16.85 -15.93
N LYS A 148 1.85 -17.44 -16.05
CA LYS A 148 1.08 -17.42 -17.30
C LYS A 148 0.14 -16.21 -17.31
N ILE A 149 0.05 -15.50 -18.43
CA ILE A 149 -1.00 -14.49 -18.63
C ILE A 149 -2.33 -15.25 -18.83
N ILE A 150 -3.35 -14.93 -18.03
CA ILE A 150 -4.73 -15.41 -18.24
C ILE A 150 -5.50 -14.25 -18.83
N ILE A 151 -5.72 -14.29 -20.15
CA ILE A 151 -6.45 -13.26 -20.88
C ILE A 151 -7.93 -13.67 -20.90
N PRO A 152 -8.87 -12.86 -20.41
CA PRO A 152 -10.27 -13.01 -20.78
C PRO A 152 -10.36 -12.70 -22.28
N LEU A 153 -10.80 -13.66 -23.09
CA LEU A 153 -11.11 -13.41 -24.50
C LEU A 153 -12.24 -12.38 -24.55
N HIS A 154 -11.90 -11.10 -24.70
CA HIS A 154 -12.86 -10.13 -25.17
C HIS A 154 -12.99 -10.36 -26.68
N ASN A 155 -14.09 -11.00 -27.07
CA ASN A 155 -14.42 -11.18 -28.48
C ASN A 155 -14.47 -9.80 -29.13
N ALA A 156 -13.52 -9.50 -30.01
CA ALA A 156 -13.48 -8.29 -30.82
C ALA A 156 -14.56 -8.28 -31.92
N ASP A 157 -15.69 -8.94 -31.69
CA ASP A 157 -16.80 -9.10 -32.63
C ASP A 157 -18.09 -8.39 -32.15
N GLN A 158 -18.02 -7.50 -31.16
CA GLN A 158 -19.15 -6.65 -30.80
C GLN A 158 -18.73 -5.17 -30.67
N TYR A 159 -19.18 -4.42 -31.68
CA TYR A 159 -19.21 -2.96 -31.90
C TYR A 159 -18.04 -2.33 -32.67
#